data_AF-A0A0C9TG75-F1
#
_entry.id   AF-A0A0C9TG75-F1
#
_cell.length_a   1.000
_cell.length_b   1.000
_cell.length_c   1.000
_cell.angle_alpha   90.00
_cell.angle_beta   90.00
_cell.angle_gamma   90.00
#
_symmetry.space_group_name_H-M   'P 1'
#
loop_
_entity.id
_entity.type
_entity.pdbx_description
1 polymer ?
#
loop_
_entity_poly.entity_id
_entity_poly.type
_entity_poly.pdbx_seq_one_letter_code
_entity_poly.pdbx_strand_id
1 'polypeptide(L)' 'PCNKWVIGDRVRVAQHLRQHHRIQTDSTGHASCLWDNCTHSKPIKRENLARHVVMHLGVKWKCGHCSEMFSRDDAVQ' A
#
# COMPACT_ATOMS: atom_id res chain seq x y z
N PRO A 1 -2.88 6.36 -9.68
CA PRO A 1 -3.08 4.93 -9.33
C PRO A 1 -2.20 4.00 -10.22
N CYS A 2 -1.55 2.98 -9.64
CA CYS A 2 -0.57 2.11 -10.34
C CYS A 2 -1.21 1.17 -11.38
N ASN A 3 -2.45 0.71 -11.18
CA ASN A 3 -3.28 -0.11 -12.09
C ASN A 3 -2.60 -1.30 -12.81
N LYS A 4 -1.42 -1.73 -12.35
CA LYS A 4 -0.71 -2.89 -12.89
C LYS A 4 -1.14 -4.15 -12.16
N TRP A 5 -1.53 -5.14 -12.94
CA TRP A 5 -1.78 -6.48 -12.44
C TRP A 5 -0.46 -7.26 -12.37
N VAL A 6 0.00 -7.58 -11.16
CA VAL A 6 1.23 -8.34 -10.94
C VAL A 6 0.85 -9.80 -10.70
N ILE A 7 1.16 -10.68 -11.65
CA ILE A 7 0.91 -12.12 -11.54
C ILE A 7 2.13 -12.79 -10.90
N GLY A 8 1.91 -13.57 -9.84
CA GLY A 8 2.90 -14.47 -9.25
C GLY A 8 3.14 -14.27 -7.75
N ASP A 9 4.26 -14.81 -7.26
CA ASP A 9 4.53 -14.94 -5.82
C ASP A 9 4.96 -13.63 -5.14
N ARG A 10 5.08 -13.69 -3.81
CA ARG A 10 5.47 -12.57 -2.94
C ARG A 10 6.72 -11.83 -3.40
N VAL A 11 7.68 -12.54 -4.00
CA VAL A 11 8.92 -11.96 -4.54
C VAL A 11 8.64 -10.97 -5.67
N ARG A 12 7.72 -11.32 -6.59
CA ARG A 12 7.36 -10.45 -7.72
C ARG A 12 6.63 -9.20 -7.26
N VAL A 13 5.74 -9.33 -6.28
CA VAL A 13 5.07 -8.18 -5.66
C VAL A 13 6.08 -7.26 -4.98
N ALA A 14 6.99 -7.81 -4.18
CA ALA A 14 8.03 -7.01 -3.52
C ALA A 14 8.97 -6.31 -4.51
N GLN A 15 9.33 -6.99 -5.61
CA GLN A 15 10.14 -6.41 -6.69
C GLN A 15 9.40 -5.25 -7.36
N HIS A 16 8.11 -5.43 -7.71
CA HIS A 16 7.28 -4.38 -8.29
C HIS A 16 7.21 -3.15 -7.38
N LEU A 17 6.93 -3.35 -6.09
CA LEU A 17 6.87 -2.27 -5.11
C LEU A 17 8.22 -1.53 -4.96
N ARG A 18 9.34 -2.26 -5.03
CA ARG A 18 10.68 -1.64 -4.98
C ARG A 18 10.99 -0.81 -6.22
N GLN A 19 10.71 -1.35 -7.39
CA GLN A 19 11.08 -0.74 -8.68
C GLN A 19 10.18 0.44 -9.04
N HIS A 20 8.88 0.35 -8.76
CA HIS A 20 7.91 1.35 -9.17
C HIS A 20 7.45 2.28 -8.04
N HIS A 21 7.58 1.86 -6.79
CA HIS A 21 7.04 2.58 -5.63
C HIS A 21 8.07 2.88 -4.54
N ARG A 22 9.35 2.56 -4.78
CA ARG A 22 10.46 2.81 -3.85
C ARG A 22 10.25 2.23 -2.46
N ILE A 23 9.56 1.10 -2.37
CA ILE A 23 9.35 0.39 -1.11
C ILE A 23 10.43 -0.66 -0.94
N GLN A 24 11.16 -0.58 0.16
CA GLN A 24 12.22 -1.52 0.49
C GLN A 24 11.80 -2.39 1.66
N THR A 25 11.62 -3.69 1.42
CA THR A 25 11.37 -4.69 2.46
C THR A 25 12.70 -5.34 2.87
N ASP A 26 12.97 -5.40 4.17
CA ASP A 26 14.12 -6.11 4.72
C ASP A 26 13.78 -7.56 5.11
N SER A 27 14.81 -8.32 5.52
CA SER A 27 14.68 -9.71 5.97
C SER A 27 14.00 -9.86 7.33
N THR A 28 13.84 -8.77 8.09
CA THR A 28 13.20 -8.76 9.42
C THR A 28 11.68 -8.65 9.34
N GLY A 29 11.13 -8.46 8.14
CA GLY A 29 9.69 -8.27 7.94
C GLY A 29 9.24 -6.83 8.14
N HIS A 30 10.17 -5.87 8.10
CA HIS A 30 9.84 -4.45 8.05
C HIS A 30 10.05 -3.90 6.64
N ALA A 31 9.35 -2.82 6.35
CA ALA A 31 9.40 -2.12 5.08
C ALA A 31 9.63 -0.63 5.30
N SER A 32 10.60 -0.07 4.59
CA SER A 32 10.82 1.37 4.49
C SER A 32 10.09 1.90 3.27
N CYS A 33 9.26 2.92 3.46
CA CYS A 33 8.60 3.62 2.37
C CYS A 33 9.43 4.84 1.97
N LEU A 34 9.91 4.84 0.73
CA LEU A 34 10.61 5.98 0.13
C LEU A 34 9.79 6.56 -1.03
N TRP A 35 8.47 6.42 -0.96
CA TRP A 35 7.56 7.00 -1.94
C TRP A 35 7.64 8.53 -1.85
N ASP A 36 7.63 9.22 -2.99
CA ASP A 36 7.58 10.67 -3.04
C ASP A 36 6.45 11.24 -2.15
N ASN A 37 6.82 12.19 -1.28
CA ASN A 37 5.95 12.82 -0.28
C ASN A 37 5.41 11.88 0.81
N CYS A 38 6.01 10.72 1.03
CA CYS A 38 5.72 9.91 2.20
C CYS A 38 6.33 10.57 3.46
N THR A 39 5.48 10.93 4.43
CA THR A 39 5.92 11.46 5.73
C THR A 39 6.23 10.37 6.75
N HIS A 40 6.07 9.10 6.35
CA HIS A 40 6.24 7.94 7.23
C HIS A 40 7.72 7.54 7.31
N SER A 41 8.43 8.11 8.29
CA SER A 41 9.87 7.85 8.48
C SER A 41 10.17 6.56 9.25
N LYS A 42 9.16 5.92 9.85
CA LYS A 42 9.34 4.70 10.66
C LYS A 42 9.15 3.43 9.81
N PRO A 43 9.89 2.35 10.12
CA PRO A 43 9.69 1.07 9.46
C PRO A 43 8.25 0.57 9.64
N ILE A 44 7.63 0.16 8.54
CA ILE A 44 6.27 -0.36 8.49
C ILE A 44 6.34 -1.88 8.62
N LYS A 45 5.61 -2.44 9.58
CA LYS A 45 5.47 -3.90 9.69
C LYS A 45 4.83 -4.48 8.44
N ARG A 46 5.27 -5.67 8.01
CA ARG A 46 4.77 -6.32 6.78
C ARG A 46 3.26 -6.44 6.70
N GLU A 47 2.60 -6.74 7.83
CA GLU A 47 1.14 -6.86 7.93
C GLU A 47 0.41 -5.55 7.61
N ASN A 48 1.04 -4.41 7.87
CA ASN A 48 0.48 -3.08 7.64
C ASN A 48 0.89 -2.49 6.28
N LEU A 49 1.81 -3.14 5.56
CA LEU A 49 2.36 -2.61 4.31
C LEU A 49 1.29 -2.46 3.23
N ALA A 50 0.40 -3.45 3.09
CA ALA A 50 -0.68 -3.39 2.11
C ALA A 50 -1.55 -2.15 2.34
N ARG A 51 -2.02 -1.94 3.57
CA ARG A 51 -2.83 -0.76 3.95
C ARG A 51 -2.08 0.55 3.71
N HIS A 52 -0.80 0.59 4.05
CA HIS A 52 0.03 1.77 3.80
C HIS A 52 0.14 2.08 2.30
N VAL A 53 0.44 1.10 1.45
CA VAL A 53 0.58 1.29 -0.01
C VAL A 53 -0.69 1.82 -0.64
N VAL A 54 -1.85 1.33 -0.19
CA VAL A 54 -3.14 1.69 -0.74
C VAL A 54 -3.43 3.20 -0.58
N MET A 55 -2.91 3.84 0.47
CA MET A 55 -3.03 5.29 0.66
C MET A 55 -2.33 6.08 -0.47
N HIS A 56 -1.16 5.63 -0.92
CA HIS A 56 -0.42 6.26 -2.00
C HIS A 56 -1.06 6.04 -3.37
N LEU A 57 -1.72 4.89 -3.53
CA LEU A 57 -2.45 4.58 -4.76
C LEU A 57 -3.75 5.38 -4.92
N GLY A 58 -4.19 6.05 -3.84
CA GLY A 58 -5.43 6.83 -3.82
C GLY A 58 -6.68 5.98 -3.93
N VAL A 59 -6.60 4.69 -3.57
CA VAL A 59 -7.78 3.82 -3.55
C VAL A 59 -8.68 4.29 -2.42
N LYS A 60 -9.96 4.46 -2.73
CA LYS A 60 -11.00 4.80 -1.78
C LYS A 60 -12.14 3.80 -1.91
N TRP A 61 -12.82 3.56 -0.81
CA TRP A 61 -13.97 2.68 -0.77
C TRP A 61 -15.24 3.51 -0.64
N LYS A 62 -16.23 3.23 -1.48
CA LYS A 62 -17.49 3.96 -1.49
C LYS A 62 -18.50 3.24 -0.60
N CYS A 63 -19.12 3.93 0.34
CA CYS A 63 -20.27 3.39 1.07
C CYS A 63 -21.47 3.26 0.14
N GLY A 64 -22.11 2.09 0.16
CA GLY A 64 -23.31 1.81 -0.64
C GLY A 64 -24.54 2.63 -0.20
N HIS A 65 -24.58 3.04 1.06
CA HIS A 65 -25.74 3.73 1.65
C HIS A 65 -25.66 5.25 1.54
N CYS A 66 -24.52 5.86 1.86
CA CYS A 66 -24.37 7.33 1.84
C CYS A 66 -23.50 7.87 0.68
N SER A 67 -22.94 7.00 -0.17
CA SER A 67 -22.02 7.36 -1.26
C SER A 67 -20.72 8.07 -0.84
N GLU A 68 -20.42 8.12 0.46
CA GLU A 68 -19.18 8.70 0.98
C GLU A 68 -17.96 7.82 0.67
N MET A 69 -16.80 8.45 0.53
CA MET A 69 -15.54 7.79 0.20
C MET A 69 -14.62 7.69 1.41
N PHE A 70 -14.25 6.47 1.77
CA PHE A 70 -13.38 6.17 2.89
C PHE A 70 -11.99 5.75 2.40
N SER A 71 -10.97 5.97 3.23
CA SER A 71 -9.58 5.57 2.97
C SER A 71 -9.24 4.18 3.53
N ARG A 72 -10.22 3.47 4.08
CA ARG A 72 -10.12 2.11 4.61
C ARG A 72 -11.41 1.36 4.32
N ASP A 73 -11.32 0.05 4.10
CA ASP A 73 -12.48 -0.80 3.88
C ASP A 73 -13.30 -0.98 5.17
N ASP A 74 -12.65 -1.16 6.30
CA ASP A 74 -13.30 -1.38 7.60
C ASP A 74 -13.98 -0.13 8.17
N ALA A 75 -13.73 1.03 7.57
CA ALA A 75 -14.43 2.27 7.88
C ALA A 75 -15.73 2.44 7.08
N VAL A 76 -15.97 1.60 6.07
CA VAL A 76 -17.21 1.59 5.30
C VAL A 76 -18.22 0.71 6.04
N GLN A 77 -19.07 1.33 6.85
CA GLN A 77 -20.19 0.67 7.53
C GLN A 77 -21.52 1.05 6.90
#